data_AF-D3V0S9-F1
#
_entry.id   AF-D3V0S9-F1
#
_cell.length_a   1.000
_cell.length_b   1.000
_cell.length_c   1.000
_cell.angle_alpha   90.00
_cell.angle_beta   90.00
_cell.angle_gamma   90.00
#
_symmetry.space_group_name_H-M   'P 1'
#
loop_
_entity.id
_entity.type
_entity.pdbx_description
1 polymer ?
#
loop_
_entity_poly.entity_id
_entity_poly.type
_entity_poly.pdbx_seq_one_letter_code
_entity_poly.pdbx_strand_id
1 'polypeptide(L)'
;MKFPGKRKSKHYFPVSLRDPLLQPIKEMIDTENNRAYIVGIDQTLVDIEAKVDESFIQRYNLSQGHSLVIEDDVAEALYKELTDNNLISHEFAGGTIGNTLHNYSVLADDKSVLLGTMCNSIQVGSYAYCYLCNTSSRMDLNHLQGVDGPIGRCFTLVTENGERTFAISPGLMNQLRPENIPEHIIAEASALVITAYLVRCKSGEPMPEATMKAIGYAKKHNVPVVLTLGTKYVIADDPQWWRDFLAENISVVAMNEDEAQELTGFSDPLLAADMALNWVDLVLCTAGPAGLYMAGYTEEEHKRQTSHPLLPGAIAEFNLYEFSRVLCKADCQNPMRVYSHIEPYMGGPEKIMNTNGAGDGALSALLHDITANSYHRMNVPNSSKHKRSYLTYSSLAQVCKYANRVSYQVLSQHSPRLMRGLPEKEDSLEESYWER
;
A
#
# COMPACT_ATOMS: atom_id res chain seq x y z
N MET A 1 -18.49 0.55 0.75
CA MET A 1 -17.42 0.66 -0.25
C MET A 1 -17.81 1.55 -1.43
N LYS A 2 -16.98 2.54 -1.76
CA LYS A 2 -17.02 3.28 -3.02
C LYS A 2 -16.50 2.42 -4.19
N PHE A 3 -16.73 2.88 -5.41
CA PHE A 3 -16.20 2.20 -6.59
C PHE A 3 -14.68 2.46 -6.75
N PRO A 4 -13.87 1.47 -7.15
CA PRO A 4 -12.43 1.65 -7.34
C PRO A 4 -12.12 2.49 -8.58
N GLY A 5 -11.73 3.74 -8.36
CA GLY A 5 -11.36 4.71 -9.39
C GLY A 5 -12.56 5.41 -10.03
N LYS A 6 -12.32 6.07 -11.16
CA LYS A 6 -13.37 6.79 -11.91
C LYS A 6 -13.39 6.36 -13.37
N ARG A 7 -14.40 5.56 -13.70
CA ARG A 7 -14.67 5.14 -15.08
C ARG A 7 -16.11 4.71 -15.22
N LYS A 8 -16.63 4.78 -16.44
CA LYS A 8 -17.94 4.19 -16.77
C LYS A 8 -17.84 2.67 -16.62
N SER A 9 -18.57 2.09 -15.68
CA SER A 9 -18.67 0.64 -15.50
C SER A 9 -19.83 0.09 -16.32
N LYS A 10 -19.61 -1.04 -17.02
CA LYS A 10 -20.69 -1.78 -17.69
C LYS A 10 -21.58 -2.52 -16.69
N HIS A 11 -21.00 -2.89 -15.55
CA HIS A 11 -21.68 -3.60 -14.47
C HIS A 11 -22.01 -2.63 -13.35
N TYR A 12 -23.22 -2.74 -12.82
CA TYR A 12 -23.67 -2.04 -11.64
C TYR A 12 -22.80 -2.42 -10.44
N PHE A 13 -22.41 -1.44 -9.62
CA PHE A 13 -21.63 -1.65 -8.40
C PHE A 13 -22.39 -1.05 -7.21
N PRO A 14 -22.70 -1.84 -6.17
CA PRO A 14 -23.55 -1.38 -5.09
C PRO A 14 -22.78 -0.51 -4.09
N VAL A 15 -22.91 0.81 -4.21
CA VAL A 15 -22.22 1.76 -3.29
C VAL A 15 -22.89 1.82 -1.92
N SER A 16 -24.19 1.51 -1.84
CA SER A 16 -24.94 1.43 -0.60
C SER A 16 -25.65 0.08 -0.47
N LEU A 17 -25.52 -0.53 0.72
CA LEU A 17 -26.28 -1.71 1.10
C LEU A 17 -27.79 -1.46 1.19
N ARG A 18 -28.25 -0.21 1.14
CA ARG A 18 -29.68 0.15 1.10
C ARG A 18 -30.23 0.27 -0.32
N ASP A 19 -29.51 -0.21 -1.33
CA ASP A 19 -30.00 -0.16 -2.71
C ASP A 19 -31.23 -1.08 -2.89
N PRO A 20 -32.36 -0.57 -3.40
CA PRO A 20 -33.58 -1.36 -3.63
C PRO A 20 -33.37 -2.58 -4.53
N LEU A 21 -32.44 -2.51 -5.49
CA LEU A 21 -32.15 -3.63 -6.42
C LEU A 21 -31.45 -4.80 -5.71
N LEU A 22 -30.83 -4.56 -4.56
CA LEU A 22 -30.17 -5.60 -3.76
C LEU A 22 -31.07 -6.22 -2.70
N GLN A 23 -32.22 -5.61 -2.36
CA GLN A 23 -33.11 -6.13 -1.31
C GLN A 23 -33.56 -7.58 -1.56
N PRO A 24 -34.03 -7.95 -2.77
CA PRO A 24 -34.44 -9.33 -3.04
C PRO A 24 -33.27 -10.32 -2.96
N ILE A 25 -32.06 -9.88 -3.34
CA ILE A 25 -30.84 -10.71 -3.28
C ILE A 25 -30.43 -10.91 -1.82
N LYS A 26 -30.57 -9.88 -0.98
CA LYS A 26 -30.25 -9.96 0.46
C LYS A 26 -31.19 -10.85 1.23
N GLU A 27 -32.48 -10.85 0.89
CA GLU A 27 -33.45 -11.78 1.48
C GLU A 27 -33.13 -13.25 1.13
N MET A 28 -32.35 -13.49 0.08
CA MET A 28 -31.87 -14.82 -0.31
C MET A 28 -30.51 -15.20 0.27
N ILE A 29 -29.73 -14.23 0.77
CA ILE A 29 -28.37 -14.45 1.29
C ILE A 29 -28.40 -14.25 2.82
N ASP A 30 -28.41 -15.36 3.55
CA ASP A 30 -28.51 -15.43 5.01
C ASP A 30 -27.14 -15.13 5.69
N THR A 31 -26.53 -13.99 5.37
CA THR A 31 -25.25 -13.58 5.97
C THR A 31 -25.30 -12.16 6.52
N GLU A 32 -25.11 -12.03 7.83
CA GLU A 32 -24.93 -10.77 8.55
C GLU A 32 -23.67 -10.00 8.08
N ASN A 33 -22.73 -10.69 7.42
CA ASN A 33 -21.40 -10.16 7.11
C ASN A 33 -21.27 -9.74 5.63
N ASN A 34 -21.83 -8.58 5.29
CA ASN A 34 -21.79 -7.98 3.93
C ASN A 34 -20.59 -7.03 3.71
N ARG A 35 -19.52 -7.17 4.51
CA ARG A 35 -18.40 -6.22 4.53
C ARG A 35 -17.13 -6.91 4.07
N ALA A 36 -16.36 -6.22 3.23
CA ALA A 36 -15.03 -6.63 2.84
C ALA A 36 -14.05 -5.54 3.29
N TYR A 37 -12.94 -5.95 3.89
CA TYR A 37 -11.92 -5.05 4.42
C TYR A 37 -10.53 -5.63 4.20
N ILE A 38 -9.50 -4.82 4.44
CA ILE A 38 -8.11 -5.25 4.45
C ILE A 38 -7.53 -5.15 5.87
N VAL A 39 -6.56 -6.01 6.15
CA VAL A 39 -5.80 -6.00 7.40
C VAL A 39 -4.35 -5.73 7.06
N GLY A 40 -3.65 -4.93 7.86
CA GLY A 40 -2.21 -4.78 7.71
C GLY A 40 -1.49 -4.75 9.04
N ILE A 41 -0.21 -5.12 9.01
CA ILE A 41 0.69 -5.05 10.16
C ILE A 41 1.69 -3.93 9.90
N ASP A 42 1.85 -3.03 10.87
CA ASP A 42 2.86 -1.98 10.79
C ASP A 42 3.63 -1.80 12.10
N GLN A 43 4.80 -1.21 11.96
CA GLN A 43 5.50 -0.54 13.05
C GLN A 43 4.79 0.79 13.29
N THR A 44 4.06 0.94 14.41
CA THR A 44 3.33 2.17 14.69
C THR A 44 4.30 3.33 14.89
N LEU A 45 4.22 4.31 13.97
CA LEU A 45 5.23 5.36 13.79
C LEU A 45 4.57 6.74 13.64
N VAL A 46 5.21 7.76 14.18
CA VAL A 46 4.91 9.18 13.89
C VAL A 46 6.03 9.76 13.05
N ASP A 47 5.68 10.39 11.94
CA ASP A 47 6.61 11.13 11.10
C ASP A 47 6.76 12.56 11.63
N ILE A 48 8.01 12.95 11.88
CA ILE A 48 8.43 14.30 12.29
C ILE A 48 9.27 14.84 11.14
N GLU A 49 8.68 15.71 10.32
CA GLU A 49 9.34 16.28 9.16
C GLU A 49 10.07 17.57 9.53
N ALA A 50 11.31 17.71 9.07
CA ALA A 50 12.11 18.92 9.23
C ALA A 50 13.00 19.17 8.02
N LYS A 51 13.19 20.44 7.68
CA LYS A 51 14.20 20.84 6.69
C LYS A 51 15.53 21.06 7.38
N VAL A 52 16.57 20.42 6.89
CA VAL A 52 17.91 20.44 7.48
C VAL A 52 18.98 20.60 6.41
N ASP A 53 20.18 21.00 6.84
CA ASP A 53 21.35 21.05 5.96
C ASP A 53 22.11 19.71 5.96
N GLU A 54 23.04 19.55 5.01
CA GLU A 54 23.90 18.35 4.93
C GLU A 54 24.77 18.18 6.18
N SER A 55 25.11 19.28 6.87
CA SER A 55 25.90 19.23 8.10
C SER A 55 25.14 18.54 9.24
N PHE A 56 23.82 18.70 9.29
CA PHE A 56 22.94 18.04 10.24
C PHE A 56 22.92 16.53 10.00
N ILE A 57 22.79 16.10 8.74
CA ILE A 57 22.83 14.68 8.35
C ILE A 57 24.15 14.04 8.80
N GLN A 58 25.28 14.69 8.51
CA GLN A 58 26.61 14.19 8.91
C GLN A 58 26.79 14.14 10.43
N ARG A 59 26.27 15.14 11.16
CA ARG A 59 26.40 15.24 12.62
C ARG A 59 25.77 14.08 13.37
N TYR A 60 24.65 13.56 12.87
CA TYR A 60 23.96 12.41 13.44
C TYR A 60 24.38 11.07 12.80
N ASN A 61 25.49 11.06 12.04
CA ASN A 61 26.01 9.90 11.32
C ASN A 61 24.96 9.23 10.41
N LEU A 62 24.09 10.04 9.81
CA LEU A 62 23.12 9.57 8.85
C LEU A 62 23.71 9.60 7.45
N SER A 63 23.21 8.72 6.58
CA SER A 63 23.57 8.71 5.16
C SER A 63 22.37 9.18 4.35
N GLN A 64 22.60 10.14 3.45
CA GLN A 64 21.53 10.75 2.66
C GLN A 64 20.73 9.69 1.89
N GLY A 65 19.40 9.84 1.85
CA GLY A 65 18.51 8.90 1.15
C GLY A 65 18.25 7.57 1.86
N HIS A 66 18.91 7.30 3.00
CA HIS A 66 18.75 6.04 3.73
C HIS A 66 17.65 6.13 4.80
N SER A 67 17.14 4.95 5.18
CA SER A 67 16.36 4.75 6.40
C SER A 67 17.21 4.01 7.41
N LEU A 68 17.64 4.70 8.47
CA LEU A 68 18.55 4.17 9.48
C LEU A 68 17.89 4.17 10.86
N VAL A 69 18.11 3.10 11.62
CA VAL A 69 17.71 3.03 13.03
C VAL A 69 18.78 3.72 13.86
N ILE A 70 18.34 4.59 14.78
CA ILE A 70 19.21 5.31 15.70
C ILE A 70 18.91 4.91 17.15
N GLU A 71 19.91 5.03 18.03
CA GLU A 71 19.74 4.79 19.45
C GLU A 71 18.96 5.94 20.13
N ASP A 72 18.34 5.65 21.28
CA ASP A 72 17.38 6.54 21.92
C ASP A 72 18.02 7.87 22.37
N ASP A 73 19.27 7.85 22.86
CA ASP A 73 19.99 9.06 23.26
C ASP A 73 20.29 9.98 22.08
N VAL A 74 20.65 9.39 20.93
CA VAL A 74 20.84 10.11 19.66
C VAL A 74 19.52 10.71 19.17
N ALA A 75 18.42 9.96 19.28
CA ALA A 75 17.09 10.43 18.90
C ALA A 75 16.60 11.61 19.75
N GLU A 76 16.85 11.58 21.07
CA GLU A 76 16.50 12.70 21.95
C GLU A 76 17.34 13.95 21.66
N ALA A 77 18.64 13.79 21.39
CA ALA A 77 19.51 14.90 21.01
C ALA A 77 19.04 15.54 19.69
N LEU A 78 18.73 14.70 18.69
CA LEU A 78 18.20 15.12 17.39
C LEU A 78 16.89 15.88 17.55
N TYR A 79 15.93 15.31 18.29
CA TYR A 79 14.63 15.93 18.50
C TYR A 79 14.75 17.28 19.23
N LYS A 80 15.62 17.34 20.25
CA LYS A 80 15.91 18.58 20.97
C LYS A 80 16.49 19.65 20.05
N GLU A 81 17.45 19.31 19.20
CA GLU A 81 18.03 20.27 18.25
C GLU A 81 16.99 20.78 17.24
N LEU A 82 16.14 19.90 16.71
CA LEU A 82 15.05 20.30 15.81
C LEU A 82 14.06 21.24 16.49
N THR A 83 13.72 20.97 17.75
CA THR A 83 12.76 21.76 18.53
C THR A 83 13.35 23.11 18.94
N ASP A 84 14.57 23.13 19.50
CA ASP A 84 15.24 24.34 19.98
C ASP A 84 15.49 25.34 18.82
N ASN A 85 15.72 24.84 17.60
CA ASN A 85 15.90 25.65 16.40
C ASN A 85 14.61 25.88 15.60
N ASN A 86 13.46 25.38 16.07
CA ASN A 86 12.15 25.53 15.41
C ASN A 86 12.16 25.06 13.93
N LEU A 87 12.80 23.91 13.67
CA LEU A 87 12.99 23.35 12.32
C LEU A 87 11.89 22.36 11.91
N ILE A 88 11.10 21.88 12.87
CA ILE A 88 10.00 20.95 12.62
C ILE A 88 8.92 21.65 11.81
N SER A 89 8.65 21.15 10.60
CA SER A 89 7.59 21.67 9.73
C SER A 89 6.25 21.00 10.01
N HIS A 90 6.27 19.68 10.22
CA HIS A 90 5.08 18.86 10.29
C HIS A 90 5.26 17.65 11.21
N GLU A 91 4.18 17.26 11.90
CA GLU A 91 4.09 16.03 12.66
C GLU A 91 2.81 15.30 12.28
N PHE A 92 2.94 14.10 11.70
CA PHE A 92 1.81 13.32 11.23
C PHE A 92 1.96 11.85 11.59
N ALA A 93 0.84 11.12 11.60
CA ALA A 93 0.91 9.67 11.68
C ALA A 93 1.62 9.13 10.42
N GLY A 94 2.59 8.22 10.62
CA GLY A 94 3.44 7.68 9.57
C GLY A 94 3.29 6.17 9.41
N GLY A 95 4.39 5.53 9.02
CA GLY A 95 4.47 4.08 8.80
C GLY A 95 3.97 3.67 7.41
N THR A 96 4.73 2.82 6.71
CA THR A 96 4.44 2.42 5.32
C THR A 96 3.07 1.75 5.21
N ILE A 97 2.76 0.83 6.12
CA ILE A 97 1.46 0.14 6.10
C ILE A 97 0.37 0.99 6.72
N GLY A 98 0.67 1.79 7.74
CA GLY A 98 -0.24 2.76 8.34
C GLY A 98 -0.74 3.77 7.30
N ASN A 99 0.16 4.31 6.48
CA ASN A 99 -0.15 5.18 5.36
C ASN A 99 -1.00 4.47 4.31
N THR A 100 -0.64 3.24 3.95
CA THR A 100 -1.38 2.41 2.99
C THR A 100 -2.83 2.15 3.45
N LEU A 101 -3.02 1.73 4.70
CA LEU A 101 -4.35 1.44 5.26
C LEU A 101 -5.20 2.70 5.44
N HIS A 102 -4.57 3.83 5.80
CA HIS A 102 -5.22 5.13 5.89
C HIS A 102 -5.73 5.57 4.51
N ASN A 103 -4.85 5.53 3.51
CA ASN A 103 -5.16 5.90 2.13
C ASN A 103 -6.24 5.01 1.54
N TYR A 104 -6.18 3.70 1.77
CA TYR A 104 -7.25 2.78 1.41
C TYR A 104 -8.58 3.21 1.99
N SER A 105 -8.63 3.48 3.31
CA SER A 105 -9.85 3.88 4.02
C SER A 105 -10.45 5.17 3.43
N VAL A 106 -9.61 6.13 3.06
CA VAL A 106 -10.02 7.40 2.43
C VAL A 106 -10.53 7.19 1.00
N LEU A 107 -9.88 6.32 0.22
CA LEU A 107 -10.23 6.04 -1.17
C LEU A 107 -11.53 5.21 -1.29
N ALA A 108 -11.66 4.18 -0.45
CA ALA A 108 -12.76 3.24 -0.48
C ALA A 108 -13.97 3.69 0.35
N ASP A 109 -13.79 4.64 1.29
CA ASP A 109 -14.75 4.94 2.37
C ASP A 109 -15.28 3.64 3.01
N ASP A 110 -14.34 2.76 3.35
CA ASP A 110 -14.61 1.47 3.96
C ASP A 110 -13.52 1.11 4.97
N LYS A 111 -13.80 0.10 5.80
CA LYS A 111 -12.95 -0.29 6.92
C LYS A 111 -11.61 -0.86 6.46
N SER A 112 -10.52 -0.42 7.08
CA SER A 112 -9.26 -1.16 7.17
C SER A 112 -8.94 -1.46 8.63
N VAL A 113 -8.14 -2.50 8.92
CA VAL A 113 -7.70 -2.83 10.28
C VAL A 113 -6.19 -2.77 10.38
N LEU A 114 -5.66 -2.04 11.36
CA LEU A 114 -4.24 -2.02 11.68
C LEU A 114 -3.93 -2.93 12.86
N LEU A 115 -2.90 -3.75 12.69
CA LEU A 115 -2.22 -4.50 13.73
C LEU A 115 -0.85 -3.86 13.98
N GLY A 116 -0.45 -3.76 15.25
CA GLY A 116 0.71 -3.00 15.67
C GLY A 116 0.66 -2.75 17.17
N THR A 117 1.40 -1.76 17.65
CA THR A 117 1.51 -1.42 19.07
C THR A 117 1.01 -0.02 19.36
N MET A 118 0.40 0.20 20.53
CA MET A 118 -0.01 1.52 21.00
C MET A 118 0.29 1.66 22.49
N CYS A 119 0.63 2.87 22.94
CA CYS A 119 0.85 3.14 24.36
C CYS A 119 -0.38 2.76 25.20
N ASN A 120 -0.19 2.06 26.32
CA ASN A 120 -1.27 1.76 27.27
C ASN A 120 -1.91 3.02 27.87
N SER A 121 -1.09 4.05 28.10
CA SER A 121 -1.51 5.34 28.63
C SER A 121 -1.19 6.44 27.63
N ILE A 122 -2.24 7.12 27.14
CA ILE A 122 -2.13 8.17 26.13
C ILE A 122 -2.42 9.51 26.78
N GLN A 123 -1.42 10.40 26.76
CA GLN A 123 -1.56 11.78 27.22
C GLN A 123 -1.97 12.69 26.06
N VAL A 124 -2.86 13.65 26.30
CA VAL A 124 -3.27 14.66 25.30
C VAL A 124 -2.03 15.42 24.83
N GLY A 125 -1.87 15.54 23.51
CA GLY A 125 -0.73 16.20 22.88
C GLY A 125 0.52 15.33 22.73
N SER A 126 0.52 14.08 23.21
CA SER A 126 1.61 13.13 22.96
C SER A 126 1.60 12.61 21.51
N TYR A 127 2.72 12.04 21.06
CA TYR A 127 2.81 11.38 19.74
C TYR A 127 1.74 10.31 19.53
N ALA A 128 1.47 9.48 20.54
CA ALA A 128 0.42 8.47 20.46
C ALA A 128 -0.97 9.11 20.29
N TYR A 129 -1.23 10.22 20.99
CA TYR A 129 -2.47 10.97 20.82
C TYR A 129 -2.59 11.57 19.41
N CYS A 130 -1.53 12.20 18.90
CA CYS A 130 -1.47 12.74 17.54
C CYS A 130 -1.67 11.63 16.50
N TYR A 131 -1.10 10.44 16.71
CA TYR A 131 -1.30 9.28 15.82
C TYR A 131 -2.78 8.92 15.70
N LEU A 132 -3.50 8.87 16.83
CA LEU A 132 -4.95 8.60 16.84
C LEU A 132 -5.74 9.70 16.13
N CYS A 133 -5.47 10.97 16.44
CA CYS A 133 -6.19 12.11 15.85
C CYS A 133 -5.98 12.25 14.33
N ASN A 134 -4.80 11.88 13.84
CA ASN A 134 -4.42 12.01 12.44
C ASN A 134 -4.78 10.77 11.59
N THR A 135 -5.19 9.67 12.23
CA THR A 135 -5.57 8.44 11.52
C THR A 135 -7.00 8.53 11.01
N SER A 136 -7.23 8.06 9.79
CA SER A 136 -8.54 8.04 9.14
C SER A 136 -9.61 7.39 10.04
N SER A 137 -10.78 8.00 10.11
CA SER A 137 -11.90 7.54 10.94
C SER A 137 -12.45 6.16 10.56
N ARG A 138 -12.12 5.65 9.36
CA ARG A 138 -12.49 4.31 8.90
C ARG A 138 -11.43 3.25 9.17
N MET A 139 -10.22 3.66 9.57
CA MET A 139 -9.14 2.75 9.92
C MET A 139 -9.29 2.32 11.37
N ASP A 140 -9.57 1.04 11.58
CA ASP A 140 -9.83 0.44 12.88
C ASP A 140 -8.52 0.15 13.60
N LEU A 141 -8.35 0.81 14.75
CA LEU A 141 -7.19 0.69 15.64
C LEU A 141 -7.49 -0.10 16.91
N ASN A 142 -8.70 -0.67 17.07
CA ASN A 142 -9.09 -1.37 18.29
C ASN A 142 -8.33 -2.70 18.50
N HIS A 143 -7.60 -3.16 17.49
CA HIS A 143 -6.81 -4.39 17.50
C HIS A 143 -5.31 -4.14 17.72
N LEU A 144 -4.91 -2.90 18.03
CA LEU A 144 -3.53 -2.61 18.43
C LEU A 144 -3.22 -3.20 19.81
N GLN A 145 -2.00 -3.69 19.96
CA GLN A 145 -1.50 -4.22 21.23
C GLN A 145 -1.01 -3.08 22.13
N GLY A 146 -1.48 -3.06 23.38
CA GLY A 146 -0.94 -2.19 24.43
C GLY A 146 0.52 -2.45 24.76
N VAL A 147 1.33 -1.38 24.89
CA VAL A 147 2.74 -1.43 25.32
C VAL A 147 3.03 -0.37 26.38
N ASP A 148 3.95 -0.67 27.30
CA ASP A 148 4.40 0.21 28.39
C ASP A 148 5.64 1.01 27.98
N GLY A 149 5.50 1.78 26.89
CA GLY A 149 6.55 2.61 26.35
C GLY A 149 6.09 3.35 25.09
N PRO A 150 6.95 4.19 24.49
CA PRO A 150 6.58 5.01 23.35
C PRO A 150 6.40 4.17 22.08
N ILE A 151 5.53 4.64 21.20
CA ILE A 151 5.51 4.21 19.79
C ILE A 151 6.75 4.73 19.05
N GLY A 152 6.99 4.23 17.84
CA GLY A 152 8.14 4.66 17.05
C GLY A 152 8.05 6.11 16.60
N ARG A 153 9.21 6.72 16.35
CA ARG A 153 9.35 8.05 15.74
C ARG A 153 10.24 7.95 14.50
N CYS A 154 9.81 8.60 13.43
CA CYS A 154 10.51 8.70 12.17
C CYS A 154 10.85 10.17 11.92
N PHE A 155 12.11 10.54 12.09
CA PHE A 155 12.58 11.88 11.72
C PHE A 155 12.83 11.91 10.21
N THR A 156 11.93 12.57 9.48
CA THR A 156 12.04 12.76 8.03
C THR A 156 12.80 14.06 7.75
N LEU A 157 14.08 13.92 7.44
CA LEU A 157 15.01 15.02 7.25
C LEU A 157 15.14 15.33 5.77
N VAL A 158 14.73 16.54 5.37
CA VAL A 158 14.68 16.97 3.97
C VAL A 158 15.77 18.00 3.69
N THR A 159 16.70 17.67 2.79
CA THR A 159 17.77 18.57 2.33
C THR A 159 17.31 19.46 1.16
N GLU A 160 18.08 20.51 0.83
CA GLU A 160 17.69 21.49 -0.21
C GLU A 160 17.47 20.88 -1.60
N ASN A 161 18.18 19.80 -1.92
CA ASN A 161 18.02 19.05 -3.17
C ASN A 161 16.73 18.21 -3.22
N GLY A 162 15.92 18.21 -2.16
CA GLY A 162 14.65 17.47 -2.06
C GLY A 162 14.81 15.99 -1.68
N GLU A 163 16.04 15.52 -1.46
CA GLU A 163 16.29 14.17 -0.96
C GLU A 163 15.89 14.06 0.51
N ARG A 164 15.44 12.86 0.90
CA ARG A 164 14.87 12.61 2.23
C ARG A 164 15.64 11.50 2.92
N THR A 165 16.02 11.76 4.15
CA THR A 165 16.72 10.80 5.02
C THR A 165 15.84 10.50 6.22
N PHE A 166 15.71 9.22 6.58
CA PHE A 166 14.87 8.81 7.69
C PHE A 166 15.73 8.30 8.83
N ALA A 167 15.60 8.93 10.00
CA ALA A 167 16.17 8.43 11.24
C ALA A 167 15.04 7.85 12.11
N ILE A 168 15.13 6.57 12.44
CA ILE A 168 14.08 5.82 13.13
C ILE A 168 14.49 5.59 14.59
N SER A 169 13.72 6.13 15.53
CA SER A 169 13.76 5.75 16.94
C SER A 169 12.64 4.72 17.17
N PRO A 170 12.95 3.42 17.34
CA PRO A 170 11.95 2.37 17.33
C PRO A 170 10.96 2.41 18.49
N GLY A 171 11.40 2.89 19.66
CA GLY A 171 10.62 2.74 20.89
C GLY A 171 10.21 1.27 21.08
N LEU A 172 8.91 1.02 21.30
CA LEU A 172 8.34 -0.31 21.39
C LEU A 172 7.56 -0.75 20.14
N MET A 173 7.83 -0.15 18.97
CA MET A 173 7.09 -0.46 17.74
C MET A 173 7.18 -1.93 17.29
N ASN A 174 8.25 -2.63 17.68
CA ASN A 174 8.52 -4.04 17.35
C ASN A 174 8.02 -5.03 18.42
N GLN A 175 7.31 -4.55 19.44
CA GLN A 175 6.86 -5.40 20.55
C GLN A 175 5.52 -6.10 20.29
N LEU A 176 5.02 -6.09 19.04
CA LEU A 176 3.83 -6.84 18.67
C LEU A 176 4.09 -8.35 18.83
N ARG A 177 3.28 -9.01 19.65
CA ARG A 177 3.46 -10.41 19.99
C ARG A 177 2.53 -11.33 19.18
N PRO A 178 2.96 -12.56 18.85
CA PRO A 178 2.15 -13.50 18.09
C PRO A 178 0.76 -13.77 18.70
N GLU A 179 0.64 -13.88 20.01
CA GLU A 179 -0.64 -14.11 20.71
C GLU A 179 -1.68 -13.00 20.47
N ASN A 180 -1.24 -11.79 20.12
CA ASN A 180 -2.13 -10.66 19.85
C ASN A 180 -2.55 -10.55 18.39
N ILE A 181 -2.18 -11.51 17.54
CA ILE A 181 -2.68 -11.60 16.16
C ILE A 181 -4.09 -12.21 16.16
N PRO A 182 -5.14 -11.45 15.80
CA PRO A 182 -6.51 -11.94 15.85
C PRO A 182 -6.86 -12.77 14.61
N GLU A 183 -6.85 -14.09 14.73
CA GLU A 183 -7.14 -15.00 13.60
C GLU A 183 -8.47 -14.68 12.90
N HIS A 184 -9.54 -14.44 13.66
CA HIS A 184 -10.86 -14.16 13.10
C HIS A 184 -10.91 -12.90 12.22
N ILE A 185 -10.08 -11.90 12.53
CA ILE A 185 -10.00 -10.67 11.72
C ILE A 185 -9.27 -10.95 10.41
N ILE A 186 -8.20 -11.74 10.45
CA ILE A 186 -7.44 -12.11 9.25
C ILE A 186 -8.28 -13.04 8.36
N ALA A 187 -8.99 -14.00 8.93
CA ALA A 187 -9.78 -15.00 8.20
C ALA A 187 -10.82 -14.39 7.23
N GLU A 188 -11.38 -13.23 7.57
CA GLU A 188 -12.40 -12.54 6.77
C GLU A 188 -11.81 -11.42 5.89
N ALA A 189 -10.49 -11.19 5.96
CA ALA A 189 -9.84 -10.12 5.21
C ALA A 189 -9.77 -10.45 3.72
N SER A 190 -9.89 -9.43 2.87
CA SER A 190 -9.65 -9.56 1.42
C SER A 190 -8.17 -9.57 1.06
N ALA A 191 -7.31 -9.06 1.95
CA ALA A 191 -5.86 -9.10 1.84
C ALA A 191 -5.21 -8.84 3.20
N LEU A 192 -4.06 -9.47 3.45
CA LEU A 192 -3.13 -9.12 4.52
C LEU A 192 -1.99 -8.30 3.92
N VAL A 193 -1.73 -7.10 4.44
CA VAL A 193 -0.70 -6.19 3.92
C VAL A 193 0.44 -6.05 4.92
N ILE A 194 1.67 -6.29 4.46
CA ILE A 194 2.90 -6.25 5.25
C ILE A 194 3.99 -5.48 4.51
N THR A 195 5.02 -5.05 5.23
CA THR A 195 6.19 -4.35 4.67
C THR A 195 7.48 -5.09 5.00
N ALA A 196 8.49 -4.94 4.14
CA ALA A 196 9.83 -5.46 4.39
C ALA A 196 10.45 -4.90 5.69
N TYR A 197 10.01 -3.74 6.19
CA TYR A 197 10.50 -3.21 7.46
C TYR A 197 10.17 -4.07 8.69
N LEU A 198 9.17 -4.95 8.62
CA LEU A 198 8.75 -5.79 9.75
C LEU A 198 9.82 -6.81 10.17
N VAL A 199 10.77 -7.13 9.28
CA VAL A 199 11.91 -8.01 9.61
C VAL A 199 13.10 -7.24 10.17
N ARG A 200 13.10 -5.89 10.07
CA ARG A 200 14.16 -5.02 10.58
C ARG A 200 13.89 -4.67 12.04
N CYS A 201 14.28 -5.56 12.94
CA CYS A 201 14.15 -5.39 14.39
C CYS A 201 15.41 -5.83 15.14
N LYS A 202 15.53 -5.45 16.42
CA LYS A 202 16.62 -5.94 17.28
C LYS A 202 16.40 -7.45 17.52
N SER A 203 17.50 -8.20 17.67
CA SER A 203 17.44 -9.65 17.94
C SER A 203 16.61 -9.92 19.20
N GLY A 204 15.62 -10.81 19.10
CA GLY A 204 14.72 -11.18 20.20
C GLY A 204 13.45 -10.35 20.31
N GLU A 205 13.24 -9.34 19.45
CA GLU A 205 11.95 -8.65 19.36
C GLU A 205 10.90 -9.52 18.63
N PRO A 206 9.63 -9.54 19.09
CA PRO A 206 8.62 -10.51 18.64
C PRO A 206 7.91 -10.17 17.31
N MET A 207 8.17 -8.99 16.71
CA MET A 207 7.49 -8.54 15.47
C MET A 207 7.59 -9.54 14.30
N PRO A 208 8.75 -10.14 13.97
CA PRO A 208 8.83 -11.12 12.89
C PRO A 208 7.99 -12.37 13.16
N GLU A 209 7.95 -12.82 14.42
CA GLU A 209 7.17 -13.99 14.84
C GLU A 209 5.67 -13.72 14.71
N ALA A 210 5.22 -12.52 15.10
CA ALA A 210 3.84 -12.09 14.95
C ALA A 210 3.45 -11.98 13.47
N THR A 211 4.35 -11.44 12.64
CA THR A 211 4.17 -11.36 11.18
C THR A 211 4.01 -12.74 10.55
N MET A 212 4.88 -13.69 10.90
CA MET A 212 4.79 -15.07 10.39
C MET A 212 3.52 -15.78 10.85
N LYS A 213 3.05 -15.53 12.08
CA LYS A 213 1.77 -16.08 12.54
C LYS A 213 0.57 -15.53 11.75
N ALA A 214 0.58 -14.23 11.44
CA ALA A 214 -0.45 -13.63 10.59
C ALA A 214 -0.44 -14.20 9.17
N ILE A 215 0.76 -14.40 8.58
CA ILE A 215 0.92 -15.09 7.29
C ILE A 215 0.37 -16.53 7.37
N GLY A 216 0.63 -17.25 8.47
CA GLY A 216 0.07 -18.58 8.71
C GLY A 216 -1.46 -18.59 8.73
N TYR A 217 -2.08 -17.61 9.38
CA TYR A 217 -3.54 -17.43 9.34
C TYR A 217 -4.06 -17.05 7.95
N ALA A 218 -3.36 -16.16 7.24
CA ALA A 218 -3.73 -15.77 5.89
C ALA A 218 -3.73 -16.99 4.95
N LYS A 219 -2.66 -17.81 4.97
CA LYS A 219 -2.57 -19.07 4.23
C LYS A 219 -3.69 -20.04 4.59
N LYS A 220 -3.98 -20.21 5.89
CA LYS A 220 -5.05 -21.11 6.37
C LYS A 220 -6.41 -20.75 5.79
N HIS A 221 -6.69 -19.47 5.58
CA HIS A 221 -7.99 -18.97 5.11
C HIS A 221 -7.97 -18.48 3.65
N ASN A 222 -6.92 -18.79 2.88
CA ASN A 222 -6.74 -18.37 1.49
C ASN A 222 -6.82 -16.85 1.28
N VAL A 223 -6.30 -16.08 2.23
CA VAL A 223 -6.20 -14.62 2.16
C VAL A 223 -4.87 -14.28 1.46
N PRO A 224 -4.90 -13.49 0.37
CA PRO A 224 -3.68 -13.11 -0.32
C PRO A 224 -2.81 -12.22 0.59
N VAL A 225 -1.52 -12.54 0.65
CA VAL A 225 -0.53 -11.72 1.37
C VAL A 225 0.12 -10.76 0.39
N VAL A 226 0.15 -9.49 0.78
CA VAL A 226 0.66 -8.37 0.00
C VAL A 226 1.88 -7.80 0.70
N LEU A 227 3.03 -7.78 0.02
CA LEU A 227 4.27 -7.22 0.54
C LEU A 227 4.63 -5.95 -0.22
N THR A 228 4.89 -4.85 0.49
CA THR A 228 5.59 -3.70 -0.09
C THR A 228 7.05 -3.69 0.34
N LEU A 229 7.94 -3.47 -0.62
CA LEU A 229 9.37 -3.32 -0.35
C LEU A 229 9.61 -1.94 0.29
N GLY A 230 10.56 -1.89 1.22
CA GLY A 230 10.75 -0.73 2.10
C GLY A 230 11.78 0.27 1.58
N THR A 231 12.97 -0.24 1.27
CA THR A 231 14.03 0.47 0.53
C THR A 231 14.89 -0.57 -0.19
N LYS A 232 15.63 -0.14 -1.22
CA LYS A 232 16.62 -0.97 -1.90
C LYS A 232 17.67 -1.58 -0.94
N TYR A 233 18.06 -0.86 0.11
CA TYR A 233 19.09 -1.31 1.05
C TYR A 233 18.66 -2.52 1.87
N VAL A 234 17.39 -2.57 2.30
CA VAL A 234 16.84 -3.74 3.03
C VAL A 234 16.82 -4.99 2.15
N ILE A 235 16.68 -4.81 0.84
CA ILE A 235 16.64 -5.91 -0.12
C ILE A 235 18.05 -6.36 -0.49
N ALA A 236 18.97 -5.40 -0.67
CA ALA A 236 20.36 -5.65 -1.07
C ALA A 236 21.16 -6.49 -0.07
N ASP A 237 20.76 -6.50 1.21
CA ASP A 237 21.42 -7.31 2.25
C ASP A 237 21.36 -8.82 1.97
N ASP A 238 20.19 -9.33 1.54
CA ASP A 238 20.02 -10.73 1.12
C ASP A 238 18.88 -10.89 0.09
N PRO A 239 19.15 -10.59 -1.20
CA PRO A 239 18.13 -10.70 -2.25
C PRO A 239 17.60 -12.12 -2.42
N GLN A 240 18.41 -13.15 -2.14
CA GLN A 240 17.98 -14.55 -2.32
C GLN A 240 16.98 -14.94 -1.24
N TRP A 241 17.22 -14.55 0.01
CA TRP A 241 16.26 -14.76 1.09
C TRP A 241 14.91 -14.11 0.78
N TRP A 242 14.91 -12.88 0.24
CA TRP A 242 13.66 -12.21 -0.16
C TRP A 242 12.94 -12.95 -1.29
N ARG A 243 13.64 -13.48 -2.29
CA ARG A 243 13.03 -14.31 -3.35
C ARG A 243 12.37 -15.56 -2.81
N ASP A 244 13.03 -16.24 -1.87
CA ASP A 244 12.50 -17.44 -1.24
C ASP A 244 11.28 -17.09 -0.37
N PHE A 245 11.35 -16.00 0.39
CA PHE A 245 10.25 -15.49 1.19
C PHE A 245 9.02 -15.13 0.34
N LEU A 246 9.23 -14.45 -0.80
CA LEU A 246 8.19 -14.12 -1.77
C LEU A 246 7.52 -15.39 -2.30
N ALA A 247 8.30 -16.35 -2.78
CA ALA A 247 7.81 -17.58 -3.38
C ALA A 247 7.00 -18.45 -2.40
N GLU A 248 7.36 -18.44 -1.13
CA GLU A 248 6.67 -19.22 -0.11
C GLU A 248 5.41 -18.52 0.43
N ASN A 249 5.42 -17.20 0.56
CA ASN A 249 4.45 -16.50 1.42
C ASN A 249 3.60 -15.45 0.72
N ILE A 250 4.02 -14.91 -0.43
CA ILE A 250 3.49 -13.64 -0.95
C ILE A 250 2.73 -13.85 -2.26
N SER A 251 1.50 -13.31 -2.32
CA SER A 251 0.67 -13.31 -3.53
C SER A 251 0.88 -12.04 -4.36
N VAL A 252 1.07 -10.89 -3.70
CA VAL A 252 1.23 -9.60 -4.37
C VAL A 252 2.46 -8.88 -3.85
N VAL A 253 3.32 -8.40 -4.74
CA VAL A 253 4.46 -7.54 -4.37
C VAL A 253 4.30 -6.13 -4.93
N ALA A 254 4.58 -5.12 -4.11
CA ALA A 254 4.71 -3.73 -4.51
C ALA A 254 6.16 -3.29 -4.29
N MET A 255 6.74 -2.64 -5.29
CA MET A 255 8.14 -2.22 -5.28
C MET A 255 8.33 -0.97 -6.15
N ASN A 256 9.41 -0.23 -5.93
CA ASN A 256 9.92 0.72 -6.91
C ASN A 256 11.01 0.11 -7.81
N GLU A 257 11.44 0.83 -8.84
CA GLU A 257 12.45 0.38 -9.80
C GLU A 257 13.81 0.04 -9.17
N ASP A 258 14.27 0.83 -8.20
CA ASP A 258 15.53 0.57 -7.48
C ASP A 258 15.44 -0.71 -6.64
N GLU A 259 14.34 -0.89 -5.90
CA GLU A 259 14.07 -2.10 -5.11
C GLU A 259 13.91 -3.32 -6.01
N ALA A 260 13.26 -3.16 -7.15
CA ALA A 260 13.08 -4.21 -8.14
C ALA A 260 14.43 -4.65 -8.74
N GLN A 261 15.34 -3.70 -8.98
CA GLN A 261 16.68 -4.00 -9.46
C GLN A 261 17.47 -4.79 -8.42
N GLU A 262 17.47 -4.39 -7.15
CA GLU A 262 18.16 -5.15 -6.09
C GLU A 262 17.56 -6.55 -5.93
N LEU A 263 16.23 -6.67 -5.97
CA LEU A 263 15.55 -7.95 -5.85
C LEU A 263 15.88 -8.89 -7.01
N THR A 264 15.92 -8.39 -8.25
CA THR A 264 15.89 -9.24 -9.46
C THR A 264 17.18 -9.23 -10.27
N GLY A 265 18.02 -8.21 -10.10
CA GLY A 265 19.18 -7.92 -10.93
C GLY A 265 18.86 -7.22 -12.26
N PHE A 266 17.59 -6.92 -12.56
CA PHE A 266 17.19 -6.23 -13.79
C PHE A 266 16.94 -4.75 -13.54
N SER A 267 17.64 -3.88 -14.27
CA SER A 267 17.41 -2.44 -14.24
C SER A 267 16.19 -2.00 -15.05
N ASP A 268 15.70 -2.83 -15.96
CA ASP A 268 14.44 -2.57 -16.68
C ASP A 268 13.26 -3.01 -15.79
N PRO A 269 12.38 -2.08 -15.36
CA PRO A 269 11.25 -2.40 -14.48
C PRO A 269 10.30 -3.44 -15.07
N LEU A 270 10.16 -3.53 -16.40
CA LEU A 270 9.33 -4.53 -17.05
C LEU A 270 9.92 -5.94 -16.88
N LEU A 271 11.23 -6.09 -17.07
CA LEU A 271 11.93 -7.36 -16.87
C LEU A 271 11.99 -7.75 -15.38
N ALA A 272 12.18 -6.77 -14.50
CA ALA A 272 12.15 -7.01 -13.07
C ALA A 272 10.75 -7.49 -12.62
N ALA A 273 9.67 -6.86 -13.12
CA ALA A 273 8.31 -7.28 -12.85
C ALA A 273 8.00 -8.67 -13.43
N ASP A 274 8.48 -8.99 -14.63
CA ASP A 274 8.35 -10.33 -15.23
C ASP A 274 9.09 -11.40 -14.42
N MET A 275 10.32 -11.12 -13.99
CA MET A 275 11.10 -12.02 -13.14
C MET A 275 10.38 -12.25 -11.80
N ALA A 276 9.81 -11.21 -11.20
CA ALA A 276 9.08 -11.29 -9.93
C ALA A 276 7.84 -12.20 -10.01
N LEU A 277 7.19 -12.32 -11.18
CA LEU A 277 6.08 -13.26 -11.38
C LEU A 277 6.49 -14.74 -11.24
N ASN A 278 7.78 -15.06 -11.20
CA ASN A 278 8.20 -16.43 -10.83
C ASN A 278 7.88 -16.77 -9.38
N TRP A 279 7.74 -15.76 -8.51
CA TRP A 279 7.55 -15.93 -7.07
C TRP A 279 6.15 -15.54 -6.61
N VAL A 280 5.52 -14.54 -7.25
CA VAL A 280 4.21 -14.00 -6.84
C VAL A 280 3.18 -14.01 -7.96
N ASP A 281 1.91 -13.75 -7.62
CA ASP A 281 0.79 -13.74 -8.55
C ASP A 281 0.56 -12.38 -9.25
N LEU A 282 0.92 -11.29 -8.58
CA LEU A 282 0.74 -9.92 -9.05
C LEU A 282 1.88 -9.01 -8.58
N VAL A 283 2.33 -8.14 -9.47
CA VAL A 283 3.40 -7.18 -9.24
C VAL A 283 2.91 -5.78 -9.55
N LEU A 284 3.19 -4.83 -8.65
CA LEU A 284 3.09 -3.40 -8.87
C LEU A 284 4.50 -2.80 -8.75
N CYS A 285 5.04 -2.27 -9.86
CA CYS A 285 6.36 -1.65 -9.88
C CYS A 285 6.23 -0.15 -10.21
N THR A 286 6.47 0.73 -9.25
CA THR A 286 6.50 2.17 -9.51
C THR A 286 7.86 2.59 -10.05
N ALA A 287 7.86 3.33 -11.14
CA ALA A 287 9.05 3.68 -11.91
C ALA A 287 9.22 5.20 -12.01
N GLY A 288 8.96 5.92 -10.91
CA GLY A 288 9.14 7.37 -10.79
C GLY A 288 8.64 8.16 -12.01
N PRO A 289 9.52 8.91 -12.71
CA PRO A 289 9.17 9.66 -13.93
C PRO A 289 8.70 8.80 -15.11
N ALA A 290 9.06 7.51 -15.17
CA ALA A 290 8.55 6.58 -16.18
C ALA A 290 7.13 6.07 -15.87
N GLY A 291 6.57 6.45 -14.71
CA GLY A 291 5.20 6.09 -14.31
C GLY A 291 5.17 4.82 -13.48
N LEU A 292 4.38 3.83 -13.89
CA LEU A 292 4.33 2.53 -13.20
C LEU A 292 3.99 1.38 -14.14
N TYR A 293 4.42 0.19 -13.72
CA TYR A 293 4.19 -1.08 -14.39
C TYR A 293 3.38 -2.00 -13.48
N MET A 294 2.54 -2.83 -14.08
CA MET A 294 1.93 -3.97 -13.41
C MET A 294 2.14 -5.22 -14.25
N ALA A 295 2.40 -6.34 -13.58
CA ALA A 295 2.52 -7.65 -14.19
C ALA A 295 1.70 -8.66 -13.37
N GLY A 296 1.02 -9.59 -14.02
CA GLY A 296 0.20 -10.59 -13.33
C GLY A 296 -0.16 -11.77 -14.22
N TYR A 297 -0.94 -12.69 -13.67
CA TYR A 297 -1.46 -13.84 -14.43
C TYR A 297 -2.93 -13.66 -14.81
N THR A 298 -3.30 -14.12 -16.00
CA THR A 298 -4.69 -14.33 -16.43
C THR A 298 -4.87 -15.75 -16.95
N GLU A 299 -6.11 -16.20 -17.06
CA GLU A 299 -6.44 -17.42 -17.80
C GLU A 299 -6.38 -17.13 -19.31
N GLU A 300 -5.68 -17.98 -20.07
CA GLU A 300 -5.51 -17.88 -21.52
C GLU A 300 -6.86 -17.77 -22.26
N GLU A 301 -7.86 -18.57 -21.86
CA GLU A 301 -9.21 -18.59 -22.45
C GLU A 301 -9.98 -17.26 -22.26
N HIS A 302 -9.59 -16.45 -21.27
CA HIS A 302 -10.28 -15.22 -20.91
C HIS A 302 -9.40 -13.97 -21.05
N LYS A 303 -8.26 -14.08 -21.73
CA LYS A 303 -7.43 -12.93 -22.07
C LYS A 303 -8.24 -11.93 -22.89
N ARG A 304 -8.07 -10.65 -22.59
CA ARG A 304 -8.74 -9.55 -23.29
C ARG A 304 -7.68 -8.66 -23.90
N GLN A 305 -7.72 -8.55 -25.22
CA GLN A 305 -6.80 -7.73 -25.98
C GLN A 305 -7.01 -6.24 -25.69
N THR A 306 -5.93 -5.48 -25.70
CA THR A 306 -5.97 -4.03 -25.62
C THR A 306 -6.55 -3.42 -26.89
N SER A 307 -7.16 -2.24 -26.74
CA SER A 307 -7.49 -1.35 -27.87
C SER A 307 -6.53 -0.17 -27.95
N HIS A 308 -5.54 -0.09 -27.06
CA HIS A 308 -4.49 0.92 -27.09
C HIS A 308 -3.40 0.54 -28.10
N PRO A 309 -2.53 1.48 -28.51
CA PRO A 309 -1.33 1.15 -29.27
C PRO A 309 -0.48 0.10 -28.53
N LEU A 310 0.08 -0.84 -29.29
CA LEU A 310 1.00 -1.84 -28.75
C LEU A 310 2.32 -1.17 -28.41
N LEU A 311 2.77 -1.39 -27.18
CA LEU A 311 3.98 -0.75 -26.66
C LEU A 311 5.21 -1.62 -26.97
N PRO A 312 6.31 -1.01 -27.47
CA PRO A 312 7.59 -1.69 -27.56
C PRO A 312 8.24 -1.81 -26.18
N GLY A 313 9.10 -2.81 -25.99
CA GLY A 313 9.84 -3.01 -24.75
C GLY A 313 10.71 -4.25 -24.84
N ALA A 314 11.40 -4.59 -23.74
CA ALA A 314 12.19 -5.82 -23.66
C ALA A 314 11.33 -7.09 -23.88
N ILE A 315 10.05 -7.02 -23.52
CA ILE A 315 9.01 -7.97 -23.94
C ILE A 315 8.21 -7.29 -25.06
N ALA A 316 8.23 -7.88 -26.25
CA ALA A 316 7.52 -7.35 -27.40
C ALA A 316 6.01 -7.29 -27.14
N GLU A 317 5.39 -6.13 -27.43
CA GLU A 317 3.95 -5.91 -27.31
C GLU A 317 3.40 -6.31 -25.93
N PHE A 318 4.14 -6.02 -24.86
CA PHE A 318 3.83 -6.52 -23.51
C PHE A 318 2.42 -6.16 -23.03
N ASN A 319 1.85 -5.05 -23.50
CA ASN A 319 0.51 -4.60 -23.14
C ASN A 319 -0.61 -5.24 -23.99
N LEU A 320 -0.31 -6.18 -24.89
CA LEU A 320 -1.27 -6.78 -25.84
C LEU A 320 -2.54 -7.29 -25.15
N TYR A 321 -2.44 -7.77 -23.91
CA TYR A 321 -3.56 -8.30 -23.13
C TYR A 321 -3.82 -7.53 -21.82
N GLU A 322 -3.44 -6.25 -21.73
CA GLU A 322 -3.57 -5.44 -20.51
C GLU A 322 -5.03 -5.22 -20.04
N PHE A 323 -6.01 -5.50 -20.91
CA PHE A 323 -7.42 -5.50 -20.55
C PHE A 323 -7.82 -6.77 -19.80
N SER A 324 -6.93 -7.72 -19.58
CA SER A 324 -7.19 -8.93 -18.76
C SER A 324 -7.23 -8.60 -17.26
N ARG A 325 -7.98 -9.40 -16.50
CA ARG A 325 -8.02 -9.31 -15.02
C ARG A 325 -7.05 -10.33 -14.44
N VAL A 326 -6.55 -10.04 -13.25
CA VAL A 326 -5.58 -10.91 -12.59
C VAL A 326 -6.30 -12.07 -11.90
N LEU A 327 -5.73 -13.26 -11.99
CA LEU A 327 -6.01 -14.40 -11.13
C LEU A 327 -4.74 -14.79 -10.38
N CYS A 328 -4.89 -15.47 -9.24
CA CYS A 328 -3.78 -16.19 -8.65
C CYS A 328 -3.35 -17.30 -9.62
N LYS A 329 -2.05 -17.55 -9.76
CA LYS A 329 -1.50 -18.55 -10.68
C LYS A 329 -2.04 -19.95 -10.38
N ALA A 330 -2.25 -20.26 -9.10
CA ALA A 330 -2.83 -21.52 -8.65
C ALA A 330 -4.31 -21.71 -9.08
N ASP A 331 -5.03 -20.63 -9.37
CA ASP A 331 -6.43 -20.66 -9.81
C ASP A 331 -6.58 -20.70 -11.35
N CYS A 332 -5.46 -20.68 -12.08
CA CYS A 332 -5.42 -20.76 -13.54
C CYS A 332 -5.27 -22.22 -14.01
N GLN A 333 -5.99 -22.58 -15.07
CA GLN A 333 -5.78 -23.85 -15.78
C GLN A 333 -4.61 -23.72 -16.76
N ASN A 334 -4.58 -22.63 -17.53
CA ASN A 334 -3.46 -22.27 -18.39
C ASN A 334 -3.05 -20.82 -18.11
N PRO A 335 -2.18 -20.59 -17.10
CA PRO A 335 -1.77 -19.25 -16.71
C PRO A 335 -0.97 -18.56 -17.82
N MET A 336 -1.42 -17.38 -18.21
CA MET A 336 -0.75 -16.48 -19.13
C MET A 336 -0.28 -15.23 -18.39
N ARG A 337 0.98 -14.82 -18.60
CA ARG A 337 1.47 -13.53 -18.08
C ARG A 337 0.88 -12.37 -18.89
N VAL A 338 0.48 -11.33 -18.18
CA VAL A 338 -0.03 -10.08 -18.74
C VAL A 338 0.62 -8.90 -18.05
N TYR A 339 0.84 -7.85 -18.82
CA TYR A 339 1.54 -6.66 -18.37
C TYR A 339 0.75 -5.41 -18.74
N SER A 340 0.98 -4.32 -18.02
CA SER A 340 0.47 -3.00 -18.37
C SER A 340 1.42 -1.93 -17.86
N HIS A 341 1.48 -0.82 -18.56
CA HIS A 341 2.28 0.35 -18.23
C HIS A 341 1.41 1.59 -18.34
N ILE A 342 1.69 2.58 -17.50
CA ILE A 342 1.09 3.91 -17.66
C ILE A 342 2.10 4.98 -17.28
N GLU A 343 2.20 6.01 -18.11
CA GLU A 343 2.99 7.21 -17.86
C GLU A 343 2.37 8.07 -16.73
N PRO A 344 3.16 8.94 -16.08
CA PRO A 344 2.66 9.81 -15.02
C PRO A 344 1.43 10.63 -15.45
N TYR A 345 0.44 10.71 -14.56
CA TYR A 345 -0.79 11.46 -14.81
C TYR A 345 -0.47 12.94 -15.14
N MET A 346 -1.03 13.44 -16.25
CA MET A 346 -0.78 14.80 -16.77
C MET A 346 0.71 15.13 -17.01
N GLY A 347 1.54 14.13 -17.28
CA GLY A 347 2.99 14.32 -17.45
C GLY A 347 3.76 14.44 -16.12
N GLY A 348 3.09 14.23 -14.99
CA GLY A 348 3.65 14.39 -13.65
C GLY A 348 3.36 15.77 -13.05
N PRO A 349 3.58 15.96 -11.74
CA PRO A 349 3.38 17.25 -11.10
C PRO A 349 4.52 18.23 -11.47
N GLU A 350 4.18 19.50 -11.73
CA GLU A 350 5.19 20.56 -11.97
C GLU A 350 6.17 20.72 -10.80
N LYS A 351 5.68 20.48 -9.58
CA LYS A 351 6.46 20.47 -8.36
C LYS A 351 6.12 19.21 -7.54
N ILE A 352 7.13 18.39 -7.29
CA ILE A 352 6.99 17.26 -6.38
C ILE A 352 7.08 17.79 -4.95
N MET A 353 5.98 17.67 -4.20
CA MET A 353 5.93 18.09 -2.81
C MET A 353 6.40 16.96 -1.89
N ASN A 354 6.06 15.71 -2.21
CA ASN A 354 6.52 14.53 -1.49
C ASN A 354 6.71 13.34 -2.42
N THR A 355 7.89 12.75 -2.48
CA THR A 355 8.14 11.47 -3.18
C THR A 355 7.76 10.25 -2.32
N ASN A 356 7.78 10.41 -1.00
CA ASN A 356 7.49 9.35 -0.04
C ASN A 356 5.99 9.04 -0.02
N GLY A 357 5.66 7.75 0.00
CA GLY A 357 4.29 7.30 0.06
C GLY A 357 3.53 7.36 -1.27
N ALA A 358 4.13 7.84 -2.37
CA ALA A 358 3.50 7.77 -3.69
C ALA A 358 3.28 6.32 -4.14
N GLY A 359 4.24 5.43 -3.82
CA GLY A 359 4.11 3.98 -3.95
C GLY A 359 3.04 3.40 -3.05
N ASP A 360 3.05 3.74 -1.75
CA ASP A 360 2.02 3.34 -0.78
C ASP A 360 0.61 3.74 -1.21
N GLY A 361 0.46 4.93 -1.81
CA GLY A 361 -0.77 5.40 -2.43
C GLY A 361 -1.19 4.55 -3.64
N ALA A 362 -0.24 4.21 -4.53
CA ALA A 362 -0.49 3.31 -5.66
C ALA A 362 -1.00 1.94 -5.17
N LEU A 363 -0.34 1.41 -4.13
CA LEU A 363 -0.72 0.15 -3.49
C LEU A 363 -2.12 0.22 -2.87
N SER A 364 -2.46 1.34 -2.22
CA SER A 364 -3.80 1.57 -1.66
C SER A 364 -4.89 1.50 -2.74
N ALA A 365 -4.62 2.00 -3.95
CA ALA A 365 -5.53 1.92 -5.08
C ALA A 365 -5.71 0.49 -5.59
N LEU A 366 -4.63 -0.30 -5.64
CA LEU A 366 -4.68 -1.73 -5.96
C LEU A 366 -5.49 -2.51 -4.91
N LEU A 367 -5.24 -2.29 -3.62
CA LEU A 367 -5.96 -2.93 -2.52
C LEU A 367 -7.46 -2.61 -2.53
N HIS A 368 -7.82 -1.37 -2.91
CA HIS A 368 -9.22 -1.01 -3.13
C HIS A 368 -9.85 -1.86 -4.25
N ASP A 369 -9.14 -2.07 -5.38
CA ASP A 369 -9.69 -2.90 -6.47
C ASP A 369 -9.78 -4.40 -6.12
N ILE A 370 -8.82 -4.93 -5.36
CA ILE A 370 -8.88 -6.30 -4.82
C ILE A 370 -10.07 -6.44 -3.87
N THR A 371 -10.25 -5.49 -2.94
CA THR A 371 -11.37 -5.57 -1.99
C THR A 371 -12.72 -5.38 -2.67
N ALA A 372 -12.80 -4.50 -3.67
CA ALA A 372 -14.00 -4.29 -4.46
C ALA A 372 -14.47 -5.58 -5.16
N ASN A 373 -13.54 -6.46 -5.53
CA ASN A 373 -13.86 -7.76 -6.10
C ASN A 373 -14.55 -8.67 -5.07
N SER A 374 -13.99 -8.79 -3.86
CA SER A 374 -14.58 -9.54 -2.76
C SER A 374 -15.95 -8.98 -2.36
N TYR A 375 -16.03 -7.66 -2.16
CA TYR A 375 -17.28 -6.96 -1.84
C TYR A 375 -18.36 -7.21 -2.89
N HIS A 376 -18.03 -7.05 -4.17
CA HIS A 376 -18.98 -7.28 -5.25
C HIS A 376 -19.35 -8.77 -5.40
N ARG A 377 -18.47 -9.70 -5.03
CA ARG A 377 -18.76 -11.15 -5.03
C ARG A 377 -19.77 -11.53 -3.97
N MET A 378 -19.62 -10.99 -2.77
CA MET A 378 -20.54 -11.22 -1.65
C MET A 378 -21.93 -10.62 -1.94
N ASN A 379 -21.98 -9.42 -2.51
CA ASN A 379 -23.23 -8.69 -2.70
C ASN A 379 -23.95 -9.00 -4.02
N VAL A 380 -23.23 -9.44 -5.06
CA VAL A 380 -23.79 -9.74 -6.38
C VAL A 380 -23.16 -11.04 -6.95
N PRO A 381 -23.33 -12.20 -6.27
CA PRO A 381 -22.62 -13.44 -6.61
C PRO A 381 -22.92 -13.93 -8.02
N ASN A 382 -24.15 -13.72 -8.51
CA ASN A 382 -24.59 -14.17 -9.84
C ASN A 382 -24.10 -13.28 -11.00
N SER A 383 -23.28 -12.26 -10.72
CA SER A 383 -22.73 -11.39 -11.75
C SER A 383 -21.77 -12.15 -12.68
N SER A 384 -21.78 -11.79 -13.96
CA SER A 384 -20.79 -12.31 -14.92
C SER A 384 -19.35 -11.97 -14.55
N LYS A 385 -19.13 -11.05 -13.60
CA LYS A 385 -17.81 -10.71 -13.04
C LYS A 385 -17.18 -11.85 -12.23
N HIS A 386 -17.96 -12.82 -11.76
CA HIS A 386 -17.49 -13.84 -10.82
C HIS A 386 -17.52 -15.26 -11.38
N LYS A 387 -17.54 -15.40 -12.71
CA LYS A 387 -17.41 -16.70 -13.38
C LYS A 387 -16.14 -17.47 -12.99
N ARG A 388 -15.11 -16.75 -12.53
CA ARG A 388 -13.86 -17.30 -11.99
C ARG A 388 -13.43 -16.52 -10.75
N SER A 389 -12.54 -17.13 -9.96
CA SER A 389 -11.93 -16.55 -8.77
C SER A 389 -10.84 -15.53 -9.12
N TYR A 390 -11.22 -14.43 -9.78
CA TYR A 390 -10.29 -13.34 -10.03
C TYR A 390 -9.78 -12.74 -8.72
N LEU A 391 -8.54 -12.26 -8.73
CA LEU A 391 -7.93 -11.47 -7.66
C LEU A 391 -8.38 -10.01 -7.73
N THR A 392 -8.39 -9.42 -8.93
CA THR A 392 -8.78 -8.01 -9.14
C THR A 392 -10.20 -7.86 -9.71
N TYR A 393 -10.88 -6.76 -9.38
CA TYR A 393 -12.19 -6.44 -9.95
C TYR A 393 -12.06 -5.89 -11.39
N SER A 394 -10.96 -5.18 -11.63
CA SER A 394 -10.63 -4.45 -12.84
C SER A 394 -9.46 -5.08 -13.59
N SER A 395 -9.30 -4.71 -14.86
CA SER A 395 -8.13 -5.14 -15.64
C SER A 395 -6.86 -4.44 -15.19
N LEU A 396 -5.68 -4.98 -15.53
CA LEU A 396 -4.40 -4.34 -15.21
C LEU A 396 -4.37 -2.88 -15.65
N ALA A 397 -4.73 -2.59 -16.92
CA ALA A 397 -4.76 -1.21 -17.41
C ALA A 397 -5.66 -0.27 -16.62
N GLN A 398 -6.79 -0.76 -16.11
CA GLN A 398 -7.71 0.04 -15.30
C GLN A 398 -7.16 0.28 -13.88
N VAL A 399 -6.49 -0.72 -13.31
CA VAL A 399 -5.82 -0.59 -12.01
C VAL A 399 -4.62 0.35 -12.13
N CYS A 400 -3.78 0.20 -13.17
CA CYS A 400 -2.68 1.12 -13.48
C CYS A 400 -3.17 2.57 -13.55
N LYS A 401 -4.25 2.83 -14.30
CA LYS A 401 -4.85 4.16 -14.41
C LYS A 401 -5.28 4.72 -13.06
N TYR A 402 -5.87 3.89 -12.21
CA TYR A 402 -6.31 4.31 -10.88
C TYR A 402 -5.11 4.57 -9.95
N ALA A 403 -4.17 3.64 -9.85
CA ALA A 403 -2.97 3.74 -9.03
C ALA A 403 -2.14 4.97 -9.40
N ASN A 404 -1.91 5.20 -10.69
CA ASN A 404 -1.16 6.36 -11.19
C ASN A 404 -1.79 7.70 -10.77
N ARG A 405 -3.13 7.79 -10.87
CA ARG A 405 -3.84 9.01 -10.44
C ARG A 405 -3.75 9.24 -8.92
N VAL A 406 -3.72 8.17 -8.14
CA VAL A 406 -3.55 8.24 -6.68
C VAL A 406 -2.12 8.65 -6.33
N SER A 407 -1.11 8.06 -6.96
CA SER A 407 0.29 8.47 -6.79
C SER A 407 0.48 9.95 -7.09
N TYR A 408 -0.06 10.45 -8.21
CA TYR A 408 -0.06 11.89 -8.49
C TYR A 408 -0.65 12.71 -7.35
N GLN A 409 -1.76 12.28 -6.77
CA GLN A 409 -2.40 13.01 -5.66
C GLN A 409 -1.51 13.09 -4.42
N VAL A 410 -0.78 12.00 -4.11
CA VAL A 410 0.18 11.97 -3.01
C VAL A 410 1.39 12.86 -3.31
N LEU A 411 1.93 12.79 -4.54
CA LEU A 411 3.07 13.61 -4.97
C LEU A 411 2.78 15.12 -4.89
N SER A 412 1.53 15.53 -5.05
CA SER A 412 1.09 16.92 -5.00
C SER A 412 0.84 17.47 -3.58
N GLN A 413 1.10 16.70 -2.52
CA GLN A 413 0.93 17.14 -1.13
C GLN A 413 2.15 16.79 -0.26
N HIS A 414 2.24 17.40 0.93
CA HIS A 414 3.35 17.14 1.86
C HIS A 414 3.20 15.80 2.58
N SER A 415 2.00 15.46 3.07
CA SER A 415 1.80 14.21 3.82
C SER A 415 1.74 13.00 2.90
N PRO A 416 2.29 11.83 3.29
CA PRO A 416 2.05 10.57 2.57
C PRO A 416 0.60 10.06 2.74
N ARG A 417 -0.17 10.63 3.68
CA ARG A 417 -1.57 10.29 3.94
C ARG A 417 -2.53 11.25 3.24
N LEU A 418 -3.41 10.72 2.41
CA LEU A 418 -4.49 11.44 1.75
C LEU A 418 -5.50 11.93 2.80
N MET A 419 -5.91 13.19 2.67
CA MET A 419 -6.96 13.78 3.52
C MET A 419 -8.35 13.67 2.90
N ARG A 420 -8.43 13.44 1.58
CA ARG A 420 -9.67 13.30 0.82
C ARG A 420 -9.51 12.26 -0.28
N GLY A 421 -10.62 11.62 -0.64
CA GLY A 421 -10.69 10.77 -1.82
C GLY A 421 -10.50 11.59 -3.10
N LEU A 422 -10.38 10.89 -4.25
CA LEU A 422 -10.26 11.57 -5.54
C LEU A 422 -11.56 12.36 -5.86
N PRO A 423 -11.49 13.58 -6.42
CA PRO A 423 -12.66 14.46 -6.65
C PRO A 423 -13.69 13.89 -7.64
N GLU A 424 -14.99 13.85 -7.28
CA GLU A 424 -16.04 13.15 -8.05
C GLU A 424 -16.16 13.57 -9.54
N LYS A 425 -15.85 14.83 -9.86
CA LYS A 425 -15.63 15.31 -11.23
C LYS A 425 -14.14 15.57 -11.45
N GLU A 426 -13.64 15.24 -12.63
CA GLU A 426 -12.35 15.76 -13.08
C GLU A 426 -12.52 17.27 -13.23
N ASP A 427 -11.64 18.08 -12.64
CA ASP A 427 -11.58 19.52 -12.89
C ASP A 427 -11.09 19.72 -14.33
N SER A 428 -11.94 19.39 -15.31
CA SER A 428 -11.85 19.87 -16.68
C SER A 428 -12.47 21.26 -16.72
N LEU A 429 -11.87 22.15 -17.51
CA LEU A 429 -12.20 23.56 -17.78
C LEU A 429 -13.64 23.89 -18.26
N GLU A 430 -14.67 23.16 -17.81
CA GLU A 430 -16.08 23.47 -18.06
C GLU A 430 -16.91 23.33 -16.78
N GLU A 431 -16.82 24.34 -15.91
CA GLU A 431 -17.85 24.62 -14.91
C GLU A 431 -18.83 25.64 -15.49
N SER A 432 -20.05 25.19 -15.85
CA SER A 432 -21.15 26.10 -16.22
C SER A 432 -22.44 25.83 -15.44
N TYR A 433 -22.35 25.11 -14.31
CA TYR A 433 -23.54 24.74 -13.53
C TYR A 433 -23.55 25.17 -12.05
N TRP A 434 -22.47 25.77 -11.55
CA TRP A 434 -22.41 26.30 -10.17
C TRP A 434 -22.20 27.83 -10.08
N GLU A 435 -22.15 28.55 -11.21
CA GLU A 435 -22.08 30.02 -11.25
C GLU A 435 -23.47 30.70 -11.41
N ARG A 436 -24.55 30.12 -10.86
CA ARG A 436 -25.87 30.76 -10.86
C ARG A 436 -26.42 31.01 -9.48
#